data_AF-A0A2G9U0A5-F1
#
_entry.id   AF-A0A2G9U0A5-F1
#
_cell.length_a   1.000
_cell.length_b   1.000
_cell.length_c   1.000
_cell.angle_alpha   90.00
_cell.angle_beta   90.00
_cell.angle_gamma   90.00
#
_symmetry.space_group_name_H-M   'P 1'
#
loop_
_entity.id
_entity.type
_entity.pdbx_description
1 polymer ?
#
loop_
_entity_poly.entity_id
_entity_poly.type
_entity_poly.pdbx_seq_one_letter_code
_entity_poly.pdbx_strand_id
1 'polypeptide(L)'
;MRKQQIQIPFNKGRTMLGVVDETGQLQYGQVFVQYTENLNLKTPPPNAARKILTGKVLLTKNPCIVAGDVRVFEAVDIPDLRHLSDVIVFPIHGPRPHPDEMAGILLHFWGTD
;
A
#
# COMPACT_ATOMS: atom_id res chain seq x y z
N MET A 1 24.54 8.65 -8.12
CA MET A 1 23.12 8.24 -8.24
C MET A 1 22.25 9.38 -7.71
N ARG A 2 21.30 9.89 -8.50
CA ARG A 2 20.44 11.01 -8.11
C ARG A 2 19.22 10.45 -7.38
N LYS A 3 19.06 10.75 -6.08
CA LYS A 3 17.85 10.43 -5.34
C LYS A 3 16.66 11.13 -6.02
N GLN A 4 15.67 10.38 -6.46
CA GLN A 4 14.41 10.96 -6.92
C GLN A 4 13.54 11.22 -5.70
N GLN A 5 13.35 12.49 -5.36
CA GLN A 5 12.45 12.92 -4.29
C GLN A 5 11.13 13.36 -4.94
N ILE A 6 10.18 12.44 -5.00
CA ILE A 6 8.83 12.73 -5.48
C ILE A 6 8.11 13.45 -4.35
N GLN A 7 7.73 14.72 -4.55
CA GLN A 7 6.90 15.44 -3.58
C GLN A 7 5.47 14.93 -3.69
N ILE A 8 4.96 14.41 -2.58
CA ILE A 8 3.60 13.87 -2.49
C ILE A 8 2.76 14.87 -1.71
N PRO A 9 1.57 15.24 -2.21
CA PRO A 9 0.60 15.92 -1.38
C PRO A 9 0.37 15.12 -0.10
N PHE A 10 0.34 15.80 1.05
CA PHE A 10 0.23 15.16 2.37
C PHE A 10 -1.00 14.25 2.49
N ASN A 11 -2.06 14.54 1.74
CA ASN A 11 -3.30 13.78 1.68
C ASN A 11 -3.31 12.63 0.65
N LYS A 12 -2.26 12.49 -0.17
CA LYS A 12 -2.17 11.49 -1.26
C LYS A 12 -1.00 10.51 -1.08
N GLY A 13 -0.37 10.46 0.09
CA GLY A 13 0.73 9.54 0.39
C GLY A 13 0.69 9.00 1.82
N ARG A 14 1.02 7.72 2.01
CA ARG A 14 1.10 7.09 3.33
C ARG A 14 2.16 5.98 3.36
N THR A 15 3.02 6.02 4.39
CA THR A 15 3.94 4.91 4.67
C THR A 15 3.20 3.83 5.44
N MET A 16 3.26 2.59 4.98
CA MET A 16 2.57 1.46 5.60
C MET A 16 3.47 0.22 5.58
N LEU A 17 3.21 -0.70 6.52
CA LEU A 17 3.89 -1.99 6.54
C LEU A 17 3.31 -2.90 5.46
N GLY A 18 4.17 -3.60 4.74
CA GLY A 18 3.76 -4.65 3.81
C GLY A 18 3.54 -5.98 4.54
N VAL A 19 2.40 -6.62 4.28
CA VAL A 19 2.06 -7.97 4.77
C VAL A 19 1.67 -8.85 3.58
N VAL A 20 1.67 -10.16 3.77
CA VAL A 20 1.32 -11.12 2.71
C VAL A 20 -0.14 -11.53 2.85
N ASP A 21 -0.83 -11.71 1.72
CA ASP A 21 -2.15 -12.31 1.66
C ASP A 21 -2.06 -13.83 1.88
N GLU A 22 -2.38 -14.26 3.09
CA GLU A 22 -2.44 -15.67 3.47
C GLU A 22 -3.64 -16.40 2.86
N THR A 23 -4.65 -15.68 2.34
CA THR A 23 -5.85 -16.27 1.73
C THR A 23 -5.64 -16.68 0.26
N GLY A 24 -4.62 -16.11 -0.39
CA GLY A 24 -4.30 -16.37 -1.80
C GLY A 24 -5.33 -15.80 -2.79
N GLN A 25 -6.14 -14.82 -2.38
CA GLN A 25 -7.19 -14.21 -3.21
C GLN A 25 -6.66 -13.08 -4.09
N LEU A 26 -5.59 -12.40 -3.67
CA LEU A 26 -4.97 -11.35 -4.47
C LEU A 26 -4.22 -11.94 -5.67
N GLN A 27 -4.48 -11.40 -6.86
CA GLN A 27 -3.75 -11.74 -8.08
C GLN A 27 -2.48 -10.90 -8.21
N TYR A 28 -1.56 -11.37 -9.07
CA TYR A 28 -0.36 -10.60 -9.39
C TYR A 28 -0.71 -9.20 -9.92
N GLY A 29 -0.08 -8.17 -9.36
CA GLY A 29 -0.36 -6.78 -9.69
C GLY A 29 -1.52 -6.16 -8.94
N GLN A 30 -2.20 -6.91 -8.07
CA GLN A 30 -3.21 -6.40 -7.15
C GLN A 30 -2.64 -6.24 -5.74
N VAL A 31 -3.25 -5.34 -4.96
CA VAL A 31 -3.00 -5.18 -3.53
C VAL A 31 -4.31 -4.92 -2.80
N PHE A 32 -4.35 -5.23 -1.51
CA PHE A 32 -5.42 -4.74 -0.63
C PHE A 32 -4.87 -3.64 0.29
N VAL A 33 -5.61 -2.54 0.38
CA VAL A 33 -5.22 -1.40 1.23
C VAL A 33 -6.46 -0.85 1.92
N GLN A 34 -6.47 -0.94 3.25
CA GLN A 34 -7.44 -0.29 4.10
C GLN A 34 -6.70 0.55 5.12
N TYR A 35 -7.16 1.77 5.34
CA TYR A 35 -6.46 2.71 6.21
C TYR A 35 -7.42 3.57 7.02
N THR A 36 -7.00 3.95 8.21
CA THR A 36 -7.73 4.89 9.07
C THR A 36 -7.70 6.28 8.43
N GLU A 37 -8.85 6.93 8.23
CA GLU A 37 -8.91 8.23 7.53
C GLU A 37 -8.18 9.35 8.28
N ASN A 38 -8.27 9.34 9.61
CA ASN A 38 -7.66 10.38 10.44
C ASN A 38 -6.21 10.03 10.79
N LEU A 39 -5.27 10.64 10.06
CA LEU A 39 -3.82 10.49 10.26
C LEU A 39 -3.31 11.00 11.63
N ASN A 40 -4.08 11.83 12.34
CA ASN A 40 -3.69 12.31 13.67
C ASN A 40 -3.94 11.28 14.78
N LEU A 41 -4.72 10.22 14.49
CA LEU A 41 -4.96 9.13 15.42
C LEU A 41 -3.78 8.15 15.39
N LYS A 42 -2.80 8.36 16.27
CA LYS A 42 -1.68 7.41 16.45
C LYS A 42 -2.13 6.05 16.97
N THR A 43 -3.18 6.04 17.79
CA THR A 43 -3.85 4.86 18.32
C THR A 43 -5.35 4.95 17.99
N PRO A 44 -5.74 4.55 16.77
CA PRO A 44 -7.14 4.63 16.37
C PRO A 44 -8.00 3.69 17.23
N PRO A 45 -9.13 4.19 17.79
CA PRO A 45 -10.06 3.33 18.51
C PRO A 45 -10.73 2.33 17.54
N PRO A 46 -11.33 1.23 18.05
CA PRO A 46 -11.91 0.18 17.20
C PRO A 46 -12.95 0.69 16.19
N ASN A 47 -13.66 1.76 16.53
CA ASN A 47 -14.69 2.44 15.77
C ASN A 47 -14.16 3.61 14.91
N ALA A 48 -12.84 3.78 14.77
CA ALA A 48 -12.29 4.79 13.90
C ALA A 48 -12.76 4.58 12.45
N ALA A 49 -13.04 5.68 11.76
CA ALA A 49 -13.42 5.65 10.34
C ALA A 49 -12.26 5.05 9.51
N ARG A 50 -12.56 3.97 8.79
CA ARG A 50 -11.62 3.30 7.88
C ARG A 50 -12.12 3.45 6.46
N LYS A 51 -11.18 3.62 5.54
CA LYS A 51 -11.43 3.68 4.10
C LYS A 51 -10.69 2.55 3.42
N ILE A 52 -11.41 1.80 2.59
CA ILE A 52 -10.83 0.83 1.67
C ILE A 52 -10.47 1.60 0.41
N LEU A 53 -9.23 1.43 -0.04
CA LEU A 53 -8.79 2.00 -1.28
C LEU A 53 -9.09 1.05 -2.44
N THR A 54 -9.60 1.61 -3.54
CA THR A 54 -9.71 0.92 -4.82
C THR A 54 -9.08 1.74 -5.94
N GLY A 55 -8.67 1.08 -7.01
CA GLY A 55 -8.08 1.72 -8.19
C GLY A 55 -6.54 1.73 -8.19
N LYS A 56 -5.97 2.45 -9.16
CA LYS A 56 -4.51 2.45 -9.37
C LYS A 56 -3.75 3.12 -8.24
N VAL A 57 -2.74 2.43 -7.75
CA VAL A 57 -1.82 2.91 -6.72
C VAL A 57 -0.38 2.85 -7.18
N LEU A 58 0.42 3.79 -6.68
CA LEU A 58 1.85 3.82 -6.93
C LEU A 58 2.57 3.50 -5.62
N LEU A 59 3.29 2.40 -5.57
CA LEU A 59 4.11 1.99 -4.42
C LEU A 59 5.56 2.35 -4.70
N THR A 60 6.23 2.93 -3.71
CA THR A 60 7.65 3.27 -3.77
C THR A 60 8.40 2.71 -2.56
N LYS A 61 9.66 2.28 -2.75
CA LYS A 61 10.57 2.03 -1.61
C LYS A 61 11.15 3.35 -1.13
N ASN A 62 11.29 3.52 0.19
CA ASN A 62 11.98 4.67 0.78
C ASN A 62 13.32 4.22 1.41
N PRO A 63 14.48 4.69 0.94
CA PRO A 63 14.70 5.64 -0.16
C PRO A 63 14.58 5.00 -1.56
N CYS A 64 14.01 5.74 -2.52
CA CYS A 64 13.90 5.33 -3.92
C CYS A 64 15.24 5.59 -4.63
N ILE A 65 16.00 4.53 -4.93
CA ILE A 65 17.37 4.60 -5.46
C ILE A 65 17.42 4.14 -6.92
N VAL A 66 16.61 3.15 -7.30
CA VAL A 66 16.59 2.58 -8.65
C VAL A 66 15.18 2.64 -9.26
N ALA A 67 15.08 2.64 -10.59
CA ALA A 67 13.79 2.69 -11.28
C ALA A 67 12.84 1.53 -10.91
N GLY A 68 13.39 0.40 -10.45
CA GLY A 68 12.61 -0.75 -9.97
C GLY A 68 11.94 -0.56 -8.60
N ASP A 69 12.25 0.53 -7.89
CA ASP A 69 11.69 0.87 -6.58
C ASP A 69 10.31 1.49 -6.68
N VAL A 70 9.84 1.83 -7.89
CA VAL A 70 8.53 2.42 -8.16
C VAL A 70 7.67 1.41 -8.94
N ARG A 71 6.45 1.16 -8.48
CA ARG A 71 5.54 0.20 -9.10
C ARG A 71 4.10 0.67 -9.05
N VAL A 72 3.35 0.38 -10.10
CA VAL A 72 1.90 0.58 -10.12
C VAL A 72 1.22 -0.75 -9.82
N PHE A 73 0.26 -0.74 -8.91
CA PHE A 73 -0.63 -1.85 -8.59
C PHE A 73 -2.09 -1.39 -8.72
N GLU A 74 -3.00 -2.35 -8.76
CA GLU A 74 -4.44 -2.12 -8.63
C GLU A 74 -4.88 -2.46 -7.21
N ALA A 75 -5.41 -1.48 -6.48
CA ALA A 75 -6.01 -1.72 -5.18
C ALA A 75 -7.43 -2.29 -5.37
N VAL A 76 -7.70 -3.44 -4.75
CA VAL A 76 -8.98 -4.13 -4.84
C VAL A 76 -9.54 -4.42 -3.45
N ASP A 77 -10.87 -4.43 -3.34
CA ASP A 77 -11.55 -4.78 -2.10
C ASP A 77 -11.76 -6.31 -2.02
N ILE A 78 -11.17 -6.93 -1.01
CA ILE A 78 -11.34 -8.34 -0.68
C ILE A 78 -11.99 -8.41 0.71
N PRO A 79 -13.24 -8.88 0.83
CA PRO A 79 -13.96 -8.94 2.10
C PRO A 79 -13.20 -9.63 3.22
N ASP A 80 -12.52 -10.73 2.91
CA ASP A 80 -11.76 -11.52 3.88
C ASP A 80 -10.53 -10.78 4.42
N LEU A 81 -10.03 -9.77 3.71
CA LEU A 81 -8.86 -8.96 4.12
C LEU A 81 -9.26 -7.69 4.89
N ARG A 82 -10.55 -7.37 5.03
CA ARG A 82 -11.01 -6.12 5.69
C ARG A 82 -10.69 -6.03 7.19
N HIS A 83 -10.27 -7.13 7.80
CA HIS A 83 -9.75 -7.12 9.18
C HIS A 83 -8.34 -6.50 9.26
N LEU A 84 -7.60 -6.46 8.15
CA LEU A 84 -6.28 -5.81 8.04
C LEU A 84 -6.46 -4.31 7.82
N SER A 85 -5.86 -3.49 8.67
CA SER A 85 -5.95 -2.02 8.61
C SER A 85 -4.57 -1.41 8.79
N ASP A 86 -4.33 -0.30 8.09
CA ASP A 86 -3.07 0.48 8.13
C ASP A 86 -1.84 -0.33 7.70
N VAL A 87 -2.07 -1.35 6.86
CA VAL A 87 -1.08 -2.20 6.21
C VAL A 87 -1.43 -2.33 4.72
N ILE A 88 -0.43 -2.68 3.91
CA ILE A 88 -0.60 -3.02 2.49
C ILE A 88 -0.45 -4.53 2.37
N VAL A 89 -1.43 -5.20 1.78
CA VAL A 89 -1.40 -6.65 1.60
C VAL A 89 -0.97 -6.98 0.18
N PHE A 90 0.05 -7.81 0.04
CA PHE A 90 0.62 -8.27 -1.22
C PHE A 90 0.16 -9.69 -1.55
N PRO A 91 0.02 -10.04 -2.83
CA PRO A 91 -0.32 -11.39 -3.23
C PRO A 91 0.80 -12.37 -2.87
N ILE A 92 0.43 -13.56 -2.39
CA ILE A 92 1.38 -14.65 -2.14
C ILE A 92 1.96 -15.24 -3.45
N HIS A 93 1.30 -14.98 -4.58
CA HIS A 93 1.71 -15.46 -5.89
C HIS A 93 2.22 -14.34 -6.77
N GLY A 94 3.43 -14.51 -7.32
CA GLY A 94 4.01 -13.57 -8.26
C GLY A 94 5.43 -13.99 -8.68
N PRO A 95 5.96 -13.40 -9.77
CA PRO A 95 7.31 -13.66 -10.26
C PRO A 95 8.41 -13.09 -9.36
N ARG A 96 8.08 -12.45 -8.23
CA ARG A 96 9.05 -11.82 -7.34
C ARG A 96 8.98 -12.34 -5.92
N PRO A 97 10.13 -12.38 -5.22
CA PRO A 97 10.19 -12.80 -3.84
C PRO A 97 9.60 -11.74 -2.90
N HIS A 98 8.77 -12.14 -1.94
CA HIS A 98 8.13 -11.26 -0.95
C HIS A 98 9.06 -10.29 -0.19
N PRO A 99 10.33 -10.63 0.14
CA PRO A 99 11.26 -9.68 0.74
C PRO A 99 11.48 -8.39 -0.08
N ASP A 100 11.40 -8.48 -1.42
CA ASP A 100 11.51 -7.30 -2.29
C ASP A 100 10.26 -6.42 -2.26
N GLU A 101 9.14 -6.95 -1.77
CA GLU A 101 7.85 -6.28 -1.72
C GLU A 101 7.51 -5.77 -0.32
N MET A 102 8.24 -6.15 0.74
CA MET A 102 7.81 -5.90 2.13
C MET A 102 8.63 -4.85 2.91
N ALA A 103 9.78 -4.39 2.39
CA ALA A 103 10.64 -3.44 3.09
C ALA A 103 10.33 -1.97 2.73
N GLY A 104 9.87 -1.18 3.72
CA GLY A 104 9.86 0.29 3.67
C GLY A 104 9.02 0.90 2.54
N ILE A 105 7.73 0.52 2.48
CA ILE A 105 6.83 0.87 1.39
C ILE A 105 6.09 2.17 1.70
N LEU A 106 6.24 3.12 0.79
CA LEU A 106 5.46 4.34 0.73
C LEU A 106 4.42 4.18 -0.38
N LEU A 107 3.15 4.21 -0.01
CA LEU A 107 2.04 4.13 -0.95
C LEU A 107 1.56 5.52 -1.32
N HIS A 108 1.43 5.76 -2.62
CA HIS A 108 0.91 6.96 -3.22
C HIS A 108 -0.42 6.64 -3.90
N PHE A 109 -1.40 7.45 -3.58
CA PHE A 109 -2.76 7.33 -4.09
C PHE A 109 -2.92 8.30 -5.27
N TRP A 110 -3.11 7.78 -6.47
CA TRP A 110 -3.59 8.59 -7.59
C TRP A 110 -5.10 8.65 -7.49
N GLY A 111 -5.62 9.60 -6.69
CA GLY A 111 -7.05 9.88 -6.68
C GLY A 111 -7.47 10.35 -8.07
N THR A 112 -8.25 9.53 -8.78
CA THR A 112 -9.18 10.03 -9.80
C THR A 112 -10.32 10.70 -9.03
N ASP A 113 -10.20 12.01 -8.85
CA ASP A 113 -11.39 12.86 -8.70
C ASP A 113 -12.16 12.86 -10.02
#